data_AF-A0A849ACG6-F1
#
_entry.id   AF-A0A849ACG6-F1
#
_cell.length_a   1.000
_cell.length_b   1.000
_cell.length_c   1.000
_cell.angle_alpha   90.00
_cell.angle_beta   90.00
_cell.angle_gamma   90.00
#
_symmetry.space_group_name_H-M   'P 1'
#
loop_
_entity.id
_entity.type
_entity.pdbx_description
1 polymer ?
#
loop_
_entity_poly.entity_id
_entity_poly.type
_entity_poly.pdbx_seq_one_letter_code
_entity_poly.pdbx_strand_id
1 'polypeptide(L)'
;MPQLEGPIRDKYVSAGGEAVFGAVTSDRRSVVGGVYQTCERAVFYLKDSSAEAFFTRGLIFDKWGTVRNAQGRGWEQGPLGWPVSDEYRVARELGAGQRFERGTFFYRDGQPEAFWSTGLILDKYGSVGWEQGDLGFPVTDHAMTPDGRGAFQHFAGTDLPASIYYNPNQGRAWIVRGVIRAFYAASGWERGVPFGPGSPWLTGFPLGDEYLTAASYAKPGQPADAFEQDFEGANIYWPRIGSAEFVDPAYKG
;
A
#
# COMPACT_ATOMS: atom_id res chain seq x y z
N MET A 1 30.99 22.51 16.62
CA MET A 1 29.60 22.23 16.22
C MET A 1 29.63 21.31 15.02
N PRO A 2 28.79 20.26 14.97
CA PRO A 2 28.73 19.37 13.81
C PRO A 2 28.49 20.16 12.53
N GLN A 3 29.14 19.75 11.44
CA GLN A 3 29.00 20.37 10.13
C GLN A 3 28.51 19.33 9.13
N LEU A 4 27.71 19.78 8.15
CA LEU A 4 27.36 18.95 6.99
C LEU A 4 28.43 19.14 5.92
N GLU A 5 28.77 18.05 5.23
CA GLU A 5 29.74 18.05 4.13
C GLU A 5 29.21 17.27 2.93
N GLY A 6 29.75 17.57 1.74
CA GLY A 6 29.46 16.86 0.51
C GLY A 6 27.97 16.83 0.14
N PRO A 7 27.47 15.72 -0.45
CA PRO A 7 26.09 15.63 -0.94
C PRO A 7 25.02 15.88 0.13
N ILE A 8 25.28 15.55 1.40
CA ILE A 8 24.35 15.82 2.49
C ILE A 8 24.19 17.33 2.71
N ARG A 9 25.31 18.08 2.72
CA ARG A 9 25.27 19.55 2.81
C ARG A 9 24.52 20.16 1.64
N ASP A 10 24.82 19.70 0.43
CA ASP A 10 24.21 20.22 -0.79
C ASP A 10 22.69 20.00 -0.78
N LYS A 11 22.25 18.79 -0.37
CA LYS A 11 20.83 18.49 -0.19
C LYS A 11 20.19 19.37 0.89
N TYR A 12 20.81 19.49 2.08
CA TYR A 12 20.30 20.32 3.16
C TYR A 12 20.09 21.78 2.71
N VAL A 13 21.08 22.38 2.06
CA VAL A 13 21.00 23.77 1.56
C VAL A 13 19.93 23.90 0.49
N SER A 14 19.92 23.01 -0.51
CA SER A 14 18.96 23.08 -1.63
C SER A 14 17.50 22.90 -1.18
N ALA A 15 17.26 22.13 -0.13
CA ALA A 15 15.93 21.88 0.42
C ALA A 15 15.50 22.89 1.51
N GLY A 16 16.23 24.00 1.66
CA GLY A 16 15.84 25.16 2.50
C GLY A 16 16.59 25.30 3.82
N GLY A 17 17.56 24.42 4.10
CA GLY A 17 18.51 24.56 5.20
C GLY A 17 17.88 24.67 6.58
N GLU A 18 18.47 25.51 7.43
CA GLU A 18 18.13 25.61 8.86
C GLU A 18 16.68 26.04 9.10
N ALA A 19 16.13 26.89 8.22
CA ALA A 19 14.74 27.30 8.26
C ALA A 19 13.77 26.12 8.11
N VAL A 20 14.16 25.06 7.37
CA VAL A 20 13.32 23.88 7.11
C VAL A 20 13.66 22.70 8.01
N PHE A 21 14.93 22.48 8.33
CA PHE A 21 15.40 21.30 9.06
C PHE A 21 16.00 21.57 10.45
N GLY A 22 16.36 22.82 10.72
CA GLY A 22 16.97 23.23 11.98
C GLY A 22 18.45 22.90 12.05
N ALA A 23 19.05 23.19 13.20
CA ALA A 23 20.48 23.00 13.39
C ALA A 23 20.89 21.53 13.22
N VAL A 24 22.13 21.31 12.80
CA VAL A 24 22.74 19.98 12.72
C VAL A 24 23.04 19.50 14.14
N THR A 25 22.49 18.35 14.53
CA THR A 25 22.56 17.83 15.91
C THR A 25 23.50 16.64 16.05
N SER A 26 24.04 16.11 14.95
CA SER A 26 24.99 15.00 14.99
C SER A 26 26.18 15.18 14.06
N ASP A 27 27.32 14.64 14.46
CA ASP A 27 28.41 14.34 13.54
C ASP A 27 27.97 13.30 12.50
N ARG A 28 28.78 13.15 11.44
CA ARG A 28 28.58 12.14 10.40
C ARG A 28 28.74 10.73 10.98
N ARG A 29 27.69 9.91 10.84
CA ARG A 29 27.66 8.54 11.34
C ARG A 29 27.68 7.56 10.18
N SER A 30 28.48 6.51 10.32
CA SER A 30 28.56 5.42 9.34
C SER A 30 27.56 4.33 9.68
N VAL A 31 26.95 3.77 8.64
CA VAL A 31 26.08 2.58 8.70
C VAL A 31 26.48 1.64 7.57
N VAL A 32 25.97 0.41 7.58
CA VAL A 32 26.26 -0.54 6.51
C VAL A 32 25.70 -0.01 5.19
N GLY A 33 26.59 0.35 4.25
CA GLY A 33 26.23 0.81 2.91
C GLY A 33 26.02 2.32 2.77
N GLY A 34 26.41 3.12 3.76
CA GLY A 34 26.37 4.57 3.64
C GLY A 34 26.62 5.32 4.93
N VAL A 35 26.19 6.56 4.94
CA VAL A 35 26.31 7.47 6.08
C VAL A 35 24.99 8.21 6.32
N TYR A 36 24.81 8.72 7.53
CA TYR A 36 23.72 9.63 7.84
C TYR A 36 24.14 10.73 8.82
N GLN A 37 23.38 11.82 8.81
CA GLN A 37 23.47 12.92 9.77
C GLN A 37 22.07 13.39 10.18
N THR A 38 21.95 13.79 11.43
CA THR A 38 20.69 14.25 12.02
C THR A 38 20.70 15.77 12.17
N CYS A 39 19.58 16.38 11.80
CA CYS A 39 19.20 17.75 12.13
C CYS A 39 18.00 17.71 13.08
N GLU A 40 17.63 18.83 13.68
CA GLU A 40 16.51 18.91 14.62
C GLU A 40 15.18 18.33 14.07
N ARG A 41 14.94 18.47 12.77
CA ARG A 41 13.67 18.07 12.12
C ARG A 41 13.81 17.03 11.00
N ALA A 42 14.99 16.48 10.78
CA ALA A 42 15.20 15.49 9.71
C ALA A 42 16.48 14.65 9.90
N VAL A 43 16.52 13.50 9.26
CA VAL A 43 17.73 12.69 9.09
C VAL A 43 18.07 12.61 7.60
N PHE A 44 19.29 13.00 7.25
CA PHE A 44 19.83 12.93 5.90
C PHE A 44 20.67 11.67 5.74
N TYR A 45 20.41 10.93 4.68
CA TYR A 45 21.08 9.68 4.33
C TYR A 45 21.80 9.84 3.00
N LEU A 46 23.03 9.32 2.92
CA LEU A 46 23.78 9.15 1.68
C LEU A 46 24.23 7.70 1.60
N LYS A 47 23.63 6.96 0.67
CA LYS A 47 24.04 5.59 0.35
C LYS A 47 25.34 5.63 -0.46
N ASP A 48 26.28 4.72 -0.19
CA ASP A 48 27.62 4.71 -0.83
C ASP A 48 27.56 4.64 -2.36
N SER A 49 26.53 3.99 -2.92
CA SER A 49 26.32 3.87 -4.36
C SER A 49 25.59 5.07 -4.99
N SER A 50 25.26 6.11 -4.22
CA SER A 50 24.47 7.25 -4.67
C SER A 50 25.31 8.52 -4.75
N ALA A 51 25.10 9.32 -5.79
CA ALA A 51 25.65 10.68 -5.87
C ALA A 51 24.81 11.69 -5.08
N GLU A 52 23.54 11.36 -4.81
CA GLU A 52 22.58 12.24 -4.14
C GLU A 52 22.25 11.71 -2.74
N ALA A 53 22.13 12.63 -1.78
CA ALA A 53 21.61 12.37 -0.45
C ALA A 53 20.10 12.65 -0.40
N PHE A 54 19.36 11.93 0.43
CA PHE A 54 17.92 12.14 0.65
C PHE A 54 17.64 12.35 2.14
N PHE A 55 16.61 13.12 2.45
CA PHE A 55 16.18 13.30 3.85
C PHE A 55 14.89 12.55 4.16
N THR A 56 14.75 12.14 5.40
CA THR A 56 13.55 11.51 5.97
C THR A 56 13.18 12.25 7.24
N ARG A 57 11.87 12.41 7.52
CA ARG A 57 11.41 13.15 8.70
C ARG A 57 9.98 12.77 9.12
N GLY A 58 9.57 13.27 10.28
CA GLY A 58 8.20 13.21 10.79
C GLY A 58 7.61 11.80 10.74
N LEU A 59 6.31 11.71 10.41
CA LEU A 59 5.55 10.46 10.40
C LEU A 59 6.19 9.35 9.56
N ILE A 60 6.84 9.70 8.44
CA ILE A 60 7.51 8.72 7.59
C ILE A 60 8.75 8.16 8.29
N PHE A 61 9.62 9.02 8.85
CA PHE A 61 10.80 8.56 9.56
C PHE A 61 10.43 7.75 10.82
N ASP A 62 9.43 8.20 11.56
CA ASP A 62 8.93 7.54 12.76
C ASP A 62 8.40 6.14 12.41
N LYS A 63 7.52 6.05 11.39
CA LYS A 63 7.00 4.77 10.93
C LYS A 63 8.09 3.85 10.40
N TRP A 64 8.98 4.34 9.54
CA TRP A 64 10.09 3.56 8.98
C TRP A 64 10.99 2.99 10.09
N GLY A 65 11.15 3.73 11.18
CA GLY A 65 11.83 3.29 12.39
C GLY A 65 11.10 2.20 13.20
N THR A 66 9.85 1.87 12.90
CA THR A 66 9.12 0.74 13.49
C THR A 66 9.16 -0.53 12.63
N VAL A 67 9.39 -0.40 11.33
CA VAL A 67 9.37 -1.55 10.41
C VAL A 67 10.65 -2.38 10.59
N ARG A 68 10.52 -3.70 10.67
CA ARG A 68 11.65 -4.62 10.91
C ARG A 68 11.73 -5.70 9.85
N ASN A 69 12.95 -6.05 9.45
CA ASN A 69 13.20 -7.24 8.63
C ASN A 69 13.25 -8.50 9.49
N ALA A 70 13.44 -9.66 8.86
CA ALA A 70 13.50 -10.96 9.56
C ALA A 70 14.64 -11.06 10.59
N GLN A 71 15.67 -10.21 10.49
CA GLN A 71 16.79 -10.13 11.43
C GLN A 71 16.59 -9.05 12.51
N GLY A 72 15.40 -8.46 12.60
CA GLY A 72 15.10 -7.42 13.58
C GLY A 72 15.77 -6.07 13.31
N ARG A 73 16.22 -5.81 12.07
CA ARG A 73 16.80 -4.53 11.66
C ARG A 73 15.74 -3.61 11.05
N GLY A 74 15.83 -2.31 11.33
CA GLY A 74 14.94 -1.28 10.80
C GLY A 74 15.66 -0.26 9.92
N TRP A 75 14.98 0.84 9.62
CA TRP A 75 15.48 1.93 8.78
C TRP A 75 16.13 1.41 7.49
N GLU A 76 17.35 1.86 7.16
CA GLU A 76 18.06 1.58 5.90
C GLU A 76 18.42 0.10 5.74
N GLN A 77 18.45 -0.63 6.84
CA GLN A 77 18.67 -2.08 6.85
C GLN A 77 17.36 -2.87 6.95
N GLY A 78 16.23 -2.19 7.06
CA GLY A 78 14.90 -2.76 7.16
C GLY A 78 14.32 -3.21 5.81
N PRO A 79 13.05 -3.63 5.80
CA PRO A 79 12.43 -4.21 4.61
C PRO A 79 12.38 -3.28 3.41
N LEU A 80 12.19 -1.98 3.60
CA LEU A 80 12.08 -1.01 2.49
C LEU A 80 13.43 -0.51 1.98
N GLY A 81 14.52 -0.68 2.74
CA GLY A 81 15.86 -0.24 2.34
C GLY A 81 16.05 1.26 2.45
N TRP A 82 16.95 1.82 1.65
CA TRP A 82 17.33 3.24 1.67
C TRP A 82 16.26 4.15 1.06
N PRO A 83 16.14 5.41 1.49
CA PRO A 83 15.35 6.41 0.76
C PRO A 83 15.96 6.64 -0.63
N VAL A 84 15.11 6.77 -1.65
CA VAL A 84 15.49 7.06 -3.04
C VAL A 84 14.80 8.32 -3.57
N SER A 85 14.08 9.02 -2.71
CA SER A 85 13.54 10.35 -2.96
C SER A 85 13.50 11.14 -1.66
N ASP A 86 13.40 12.45 -1.78
CA ASP A 86 12.90 13.29 -0.68
C ASP A 86 11.39 13.03 -0.47
N GLU A 87 10.87 13.47 0.68
CA GLU A 87 9.42 13.52 0.92
C GLU A 87 8.77 14.53 -0.03
N TYR A 88 7.71 14.12 -0.72
CA TYR A 88 6.93 14.96 -1.63
C TYR A 88 5.50 15.15 -1.15
N ARG A 89 4.93 16.34 -1.41
CA ARG A 89 3.54 16.66 -1.08
C ARG A 89 2.60 16.24 -2.20
N VAL A 90 1.44 15.73 -1.81
CA VAL A 90 0.40 15.25 -2.71
C VAL A 90 -0.68 16.32 -2.81
N ALA A 91 -0.84 16.91 -4.00
CA ALA A 91 -1.66 18.09 -4.20
C ALA A 91 -3.18 17.81 -4.08
N ARG A 92 -3.65 16.66 -4.58
CA ARG A 92 -5.09 16.37 -4.71
C ARG A 92 -5.77 16.06 -3.38
N GLU A 93 -5.10 15.32 -2.50
CA GLU A 93 -5.74 14.73 -1.31
C GLU A 93 -5.12 15.17 0.03
N LEU A 94 -4.25 16.19 0.03
CA LEU A 94 -3.55 16.72 1.20
C LEU A 94 -2.83 15.61 2.00
N GLY A 95 -1.58 15.34 1.64
CA GLY A 95 -0.73 14.39 2.32
C GLY A 95 0.68 14.40 1.74
N ALA A 96 1.46 13.36 2.02
CA ALA A 96 2.79 13.19 1.47
C ALA A 96 3.13 11.73 1.18
N GLY A 97 4.14 11.54 0.35
CA GLY A 97 4.77 10.25 0.11
C GLY A 97 6.29 10.36 0.08
N GLN A 98 6.96 9.23 0.25
CA GLN A 98 8.41 9.12 0.06
C GLN A 98 8.78 7.73 -0.42
N ARG A 99 9.61 7.67 -1.47
CA ARG A 99 10.05 6.43 -2.10
C ARG A 99 11.32 5.89 -1.44
N PHE A 100 11.35 4.58 -1.31
CA PHE A 100 12.47 3.78 -0.81
C PHE A 100 12.79 2.68 -1.83
N GLU A 101 13.96 2.06 -1.72
CA GLU A 101 14.44 1.05 -2.67
C GLU A 101 13.44 -0.07 -2.96
N ARG A 102 12.67 -0.48 -1.93
CA ARG A 102 11.73 -1.60 -2.00
C ARG A 102 10.33 -1.22 -1.57
N GLY A 103 9.95 0.05 -1.61
CA GLY A 103 8.59 0.44 -1.26
C GLY A 103 8.41 1.94 -1.15
N THR A 104 7.22 2.35 -0.75
CA THR A 104 6.87 3.76 -0.59
C THR A 104 6.07 3.93 0.69
N PHE A 105 6.43 4.91 1.50
CA PHE A 105 5.61 5.36 2.62
C PHE A 105 4.69 6.49 2.16
N PHE A 106 3.48 6.51 2.69
CA PHE A 106 2.48 7.53 2.42
C PHE A 106 1.77 7.91 3.72
N TYR A 107 1.35 9.17 3.84
CA TYR A 107 0.36 9.57 4.84
C TYR A 107 -0.56 10.63 4.27
N ARG A 108 -1.82 10.60 4.71
CA ARG A 108 -2.77 11.70 4.51
C ARG A 108 -2.67 12.65 5.70
N ASP A 109 -2.81 13.95 5.47
CA ASP A 109 -2.84 14.93 6.54
C ASP A 109 -3.96 14.60 7.55
N GLY A 110 -3.64 14.66 8.83
CA GLY A 110 -4.54 14.30 9.92
C GLY A 110 -4.53 12.83 10.33
N GLN A 111 -3.86 11.94 9.57
CA GLN A 111 -3.57 10.59 10.05
C GLN A 111 -2.49 10.63 11.15
N PRO A 112 -2.55 9.72 12.14
CA PRO A 112 -1.59 9.68 13.24
C PRO A 112 -0.23 9.10 12.83
N GLU A 113 -0.15 8.38 11.71
CA GLU A 113 1.05 7.70 11.24
C GLU A 113 1.09 7.62 9.70
N ALA A 114 2.26 7.26 9.19
CA ALA A 114 2.43 6.85 7.79
C ALA A 114 2.18 5.35 7.62
N PHE A 115 1.81 4.96 6.41
CA PHE A 115 1.63 3.57 6.00
C PHE A 115 2.53 3.25 4.82
N TRP A 116 3.00 2.00 4.72
CA TRP A 116 3.90 1.60 3.65
C TRP A 116 3.29 0.56 2.71
N SER A 117 3.63 0.69 1.44
CA SER A 117 3.28 -0.25 0.37
C SER A 117 4.55 -0.80 -0.26
N THR A 118 4.54 -2.08 -0.66
CA THR A 118 5.67 -2.76 -1.32
C THR A 118 5.19 -3.78 -2.36
N GLY A 119 6.13 -4.27 -3.17
CA GLY A 119 5.96 -5.40 -4.08
C GLY A 119 4.77 -5.26 -5.03
N LEU A 120 4.13 -6.39 -5.35
CA LEU A 120 3.03 -6.43 -6.31
C LEU A 120 1.80 -5.63 -5.89
N ILE A 121 1.62 -5.38 -4.59
CA ILE A 121 0.57 -4.48 -4.10
C ILE A 121 0.88 -3.03 -4.47
N LEU A 122 2.11 -2.58 -4.26
CA LEU A 122 2.55 -1.25 -4.67
C LEU A 122 2.52 -1.10 -6.20
N ASP A 123 2.90 -2.13 -6.95
CA ASP A 123 2.84 -2.12 -8.42
C ASP A 123 1.39 -1.97 -8.90
N LYS A 124 0.47 -2.75 -8.31
CA LYS A 124 -0.96 -2.65 -8.63
C LYS A 124 -1.53 -1.28 -8.26
N TYR A 125 -1.19 -0.76 -7.09
CA TYR A 125 -1.58 0.59 -6.66
C TYR A 125 -1.06 1.65 -7.63
N GLY A 126 0.16 1.48 -8.16
CA GLY A 126 0.73 2.36 -9.19
C GLY A 126 0.02 2.31 -10.53
N SER A 127 -0.47 1.13 -10.92
CA SER A 127 -1.21 0.97 -12.18
C SER A 127 -2.52 1.78 -12.24
N VAL A 128 -3.04 2.20 -11.08
CA VAL A 128 -4.26 3.01 -10.95
C VAL A 128 -3.99 4.43 -10.43
N GLY A 129 -2.73 4.89 -10.48
CA GLY A 129 -2.36 6.28 -10.19
C GLY A 129 -1.93 6.57 -8.75
N TRP A 130 -1.60 5.54 -7.97
CA TRP A 130 -1.20 5.67 -6.56
C TRP A 130 -2.17 6.56 -5.76
N GLU A 131 -1.65 7.44 -4.91
CA GLU A 131 -2.42 8.29 -3.99
C GLU A 131 -3.23 9.39 -4.67
N GLN A 132 -3.01 9.59 -5.98
CA GLN A 132 -3.75 10.52 -6.81
C GLN A 132 -4.88 9.83 -7.59
N GLY A 133 -4.87 8.50 -7.57
CA GLY A 133 -5.85 7.61 -8.18
C GLY A 133 -7.12 7.46 -7.35
N ASP A 134 -7.99 6.57 -7.81
CA ASP A 134 -9.30 6.28 -7.22
C ASP A 134 -9.22 5.54 -5.87
N LEU A 135 -8.09 4.89 -5.58
CA LEU A 135 -7.89 4.23 -4.28
C LEU A 135 -7.54 5.21 -3.16
N GLY A 136 -7.08 6.42 -3.49
CA GLY A 136 -6.59 7.39 -2.51
C GLY A 136 -5.47 6.81 -1.63
N PHE A 137 -5.23 7.42 -0.47
CA PHE A 137 -4.16 6.99 0.44
C PHE A 137 -4.38 5.59 1.08
N PRO A 138 -3.30 4.83 1.35
CA PRO A 138 -3.38 3.65 2.20
C PRO A 138 -3.80 4.01 3.63
N VAL A 139 -4.54 3.10 4.27
CA VAL A 139 -4.99 3.24 5.67
C VAL A 139 -4.51 2.10 6.57
N THR A 140 -3.78 1.15 6.00
CA THR A 140 -3.04 0.11 6.72
C THR A 140 -1.68 -0.06 6.07
N ASP A 141 -0.75 -0.68 6.79
CA ASP A 141 0.47 -1.20 6.19
C ASP A 141 0.15 -2.34 5.21
N HIS A 142 1.09 -2.60 4.30
CA HIS A 142 1.19 -3.88 3.62
C HIS A 142 1.35 -5.00 4.65
N ALA A 143 0.46 -5.99 4.62
CA ALA A 143 0.47 -7.12 5.54
C ALA A 143 0.35 -8.45 4.80
N MET A 144 0.95 -9.50 5.37
CA MET A 144 0.65 -10.87 4.94
C MET A 144 -0.76 -11.25 5.39
N THR A 145 -1.44 -12.08 4.60
CA THR A 145 -2.68 -12.71 5.05
C THR A 145 -2.41 -13.59 6.27
N PRO A 146 -3.39 -13.83 7.17
CA PRO A 146 -3.18 -14.62 8.39
C PRO A 146 -2.72 -16.06 8.13
N ASP A 147 -3.03 -16.62 6.95
CA ASP A 147 -2.55 -17.94 6.52
C ASP A 147 -1.13 -17.91 5.91
N GLY A 148 -0.54 -16.72 5.75
CA GLY A 148 0.81 -16.49 5.23
C GLY A 148 0.98 -16.72 3.73
N ARG A 149 -0.10 -16.97 2.98
CA ARG A 149 -0.01 -17.33 1.56
C ARG A 149 0.04 -16.12 0.64
N GLY A 150 -0.75 -15.10 0.94
CA GLY A 150 -0.84 -13.87 0.16
C GLY A 150 -0.51 -12.64 0.99
N ALA A 151 -0.81 -11.48 0.42
CA ALA A 151 -0.67 -10.21 1.11
C ALA A 151 -1.86 -9.32 0.78
N PHE A 152 -2.10 -8.32 1.61
CA PHE A 152 -3.15 -7.33 1.36
C PHE A 152 -2.77 -5.95 1.91
N GLN A 153 -3.51 -4.95 1.44
CA GLN A 153 -3.48 -3.61 2.00
C GLN A 153 -4.84 -2.94 1.81
N HIS A 154 -5.26 -2.14 2.78
CA HIS A 154 -6.49 -1.37 2.71
C HIS A 154 -6.21 0.09 2.36
N PHE A 155 -7.13 0.68 1.59
CA PHE A 155 -7.06 2.03 1.09
C PHE A 155 -8.34 2.79 1.42
N ALA A 156 -8.23 4.09 1.64
CA ALA A 156 -9.36 4.94 2.00
C ALA A 156 -10.44 4.95 0.91
N GLY A 157 -10.01 4.98 -0.37
CA GLY A 157 -10.86 5.26 -1.52
C GLY A 157 -11.18 6.75 -1.66
N THR A 158 -11.28 7.23 -2.90
CA THR A 158 -11.87 8.55 -3.18
C THR A 158 -13.36 8.55 -2.90
N ASP A 159 -14.05 7.52 -3.41
CA ASP A 159 -15.51 7.37 -3.36
C ASP A 159 -15.94 6.17 -2.51
N LEU A 160 -15.19 5.07 -2.59
CA LEU A 160 -15.53 3.80 -1.94
C LEU A 160 -14.28 3.17 -1.32
N PRO A 161 -14.36 2.63 -0.09
CA PRO A 161 -13.27 1.90 0.53
C PRO A 161 -12.78 0.78 -0.38
N ALA A 162 -11.47 0.60 -0.44
CA ALA A 162 -10.84 -0.34 -1.33
C ALA A 162 -9.77 -1.18 -0.64
N SER A 163 -9.40 -2.29 -1.26
CA SER A 163 -8.29 -3.13 -0.85
C SER A 163 -7.62 -3.72 -2.05
N ILE A 164 -6.32 -3.96 -1.94
CA ILE A 164 -5.57 -4.76 -2.91
C ILE A 164 -5.16 -6.04 -2.22
N TYR A 165 -5.38 -7.18 -2.88
CA TYR A 165 -4.92 -8.49 -2.44
C TYR A 165 -3.96 -9.08 -3.47
N TYR A 166 -2.80 -9.55 -3.01
CA TYR A 166 -1.90 -10.38 -3.79
C TYR A 166 -2.36 -11.84 -3.72
N ASN A 167 -2.70 -12.40 -4.89
CA ASN A 167 -3.00 -13.81 -5.06
C ASN A 167 -1.71 -14.58 -5.45
N PRO A 168 -1.17 -15.45 -4.57
CA PRO A 168 0.05 -16.21 -4.84
C PRO A 168 -0.13 -17.27 -5.94
N ASN A 169 -1.33 -17.79 -6.16
CA ASN A 169 -1.59 -18.83 -7.16
C ASN A 169 -1.53 -18.25 -8.59
N GLN A 170 -1.84 -16.97 -8.75
CA GLN A 170 -1.74 -16.26 -10.03
C GLN A 170 -0.47 -15.39 -10.15
N GLY A 171 0.24 -15.15 -9.04
CA GLY A 171 1.37 -14.22 -9.02
C GLY A 171 0.97 -12.77 -9.33
N ARG A 172 -0.26 -12.37 -8.99
CA ARG A 172 -0.86 -11.06 -9.36
C ARG A 172 -1.64 -10.46 -8.21
N ALA A 173 -1.79 -9.14 -8.22
CA ALA A 173 -2.58 -8.42 -7.24
C ALA A 173 -3.83 -7.76 -7.88
N TRP A 174 -4.94 -7.78 -7.14
CA TRP A 174 -6.25 -7.36 -7.62
C TRP A 174 -6.95 -6.44 -6.63
N ILE A 175 -7.74 -5.51 -7.15
CA ILE A 175 -8.50 -4.54 -6.36
C ILE A 175 -9.87 -5.11 -6.02
N VAL A 176 -10.27 -4.98 -4.76
CA VAL A 176 -11.63 -5.27 -4.25
C VAL A 176 -12.17 -3.98 -3.63
N ARG A 177 -13.36 -3.51 -4.01
CA ARG A 177 -13.89 -2.20 -3.58
C ARG A 177 -15.39 -2.21 -3.31
N GLY A 178 -15.88 -1.12 -2.70
CA GLY A 178 -17.31 -0.85 -2.60
C GLY A 178 -18.12 -1.94 -1.89
N VAL A 179 -19.30 -2.23 -2.45
CA VAL A 179 -20.24 -3.20 -1.88
C VAL A 179 -19.69 -4.62 -1.96
N ILE A 180 -18.99 -4.98 -3.04
CA ILE A 180 -18.31 -6.29 -3.16
C ILE A 180 -17.29 -6.45 -2.04
N ARG A 181 -16.48 -5.43 -1.76
CA ARG A 181 -15.55 -5.45 -0.62
C ARG A 181 -16.27 -5.60 0.72
N ALA A 182 -17.36 -4.88 0.93
CA ALA A 182 -18.13 -4.98 2.17
C ALA A 182 -18.69 -6.39 2.38
N PHE A 183 -19.18 -7.02 1.32
CA PHE A 183 -19.68 -8.38 1.35
C PHE A 183 -18.56 -9.42 1.53
N TYR A 184 -17.43 -9.24 0.84
CA TYR A 184 -16.22 -10.04 1.02
C TYR A 184 -15.72 -9.98 2.47
N ALA A 185 -15.72 -8.79 3.08
CA ALA A 185 -15.40 -8.59 4.49
C ALA A 185 -16.36 -9.34 5.43
N ALA A 186 -17.67 -9.21 5.21
CA ALA A 186 -18.70 -9.90 5.98
C ALA A 186 -18.61 -11.44 5.84
N SER A 187 -18.04 -11.91 4.74
CA SER A 187 -17.84 -13.32 4.44
C SER A 187 -16.49 -13.86 4.93
N GLY A 188 -15.71 -13.09 5.69
CA GLY A 188 -14.44 -13.55 6.27
C GLY A 188 -13.22 -13.39 5.36
N TRP A 189 -13.28 -12.47 4.38
CA TRP A 189 -12.16 -12.14 3.50
C TRP A 189 -11.60 -13.35 2.74
N GLU A 190 -10.28 -13.45 2.57
CA GLU A 190 -9.60 -14.50 1.81
C GLU A 190 -9.69 -15.89 2.45
N ARG A 191 -10.10 -15.96 3.72
CA ARG A 191 -10.35 -17.21 4.43
C ARG A 191 -11.72 -17.80 4.11
N GLY A 192 -12.70 -16.92 3.87
CA GLY A 192 -14.09 -17.29 3.71
C GLY A 192 -14.76 -17.83 4.98
N VAL A 193 -16.08 -18.00 4.89
CA VAL A 193 -16.89 -18.72 5.85
C VAL A 193 -17.35 -20.06 5.25
N PRO A 194 -17.49 -21.13 6.05
CA PRO A 194 -18.10 -22.36 5.57
C PRO A 194 -19.58 -22.14 5.28
N PHE A 195 -20.05 -22.52 4.10
CA PHE A 195 -21.49 -22.55 3.80
C PHE A 195 -22.14 -23.83 4.37
N GLY A 196 -22.11 -23.98 5.70
CA GLY A 196 -22.59 -25.19 6.37
C GLY A 196 -21.64 -26.39 6.32
N PRO A 197 -22.03 -27.54 6.89
CA PRO A 197 -21.17 -28.72 7.00
C PRO A 197 -20.90 -29.35 5.61
N GLY A 198 -19.63 -29.41 5.21
CA GLY A 198 -19.20 -30.10 3.98
C GLY A 198 -19.19 -29.25 2.70
N SER A 199 -19.55 -27.97 2.77
CA SER A 199 -19.50 -27.05 1.62
C SER A 199 -18.11 -26.44 1.41
N PRO A 200 -17.71 -26.15 0.16
CA PRO A 200 -16.50 -25.39 -0.12
C PRO A 200 -16.55 -24.00 0.52
N TRP A 201 -15.38 -23.47 0.89
CA TRP A 201 -15.23 -22.13 1.44
C TRP A 201 -15.74 -21.10 0.42
N LEU A 202 -16.62 -20.19 0.84
CA LEU A 202 -17.31 -19.28 -0.07
C LEU A 202 -16.42 -18.22 -0.72
N THR A 203 -15.20 -18.00 -0.21
CA THR A 203 -14.26 -17.04 -0.82
C THR A 203 -12.83 -17.54 -0.69
N GLY A 204 -11.96 -16.94 -1.51
CA GLY A 204 -10.52 -17.09 -1.48
C GLY A 204 -9.91 -15.80 -2.04
N PHE A 205 -8.69 -15.83 -2.56
CA PHE A 205 -8.13 -14.63 -3.17
C PHE A 205 -8.95 -14.18 -4.40
N PRO A 206 -9.02 -12.86 -4.68
CA PRO A 206 -9.59 -12.37 -5.93
C PRO A 206 -8.81 -12.92 -7.13
N LEU A 207 -9.50 -13.11 -8.25
CA LEU A 207 -8.96 -13.62 -9.51
C LEU A 207 -8.89 -12.56 -10.61
N GLY A 208 -9.47 -11.38 -10.36
CA GLY A 208 -9.55 -10.23 -11.26
C GLY A 208 -9.99 -8.98 -10.50
N ASP A 209 -9.85 -7.80 -11.10
CA ASP A 209 -10.48 -6.58 -10.58
C ASP A 209 -12.00 -6.63 -10.78
N GLU A 210 -12.74 -5.84 -10.01
CA GLU A 210 -14.17 -5.60 -10.22
C GLU A 210 -14.46 -5.05 -11.62
N TYR A 211 -15.47 -5.60 -12.28
CA TYR A 211 -15.95 -5.15 -13.59
C TYR A 211 -17.46 -4.99 -13.64
N LEU A 212 -17.94 -4.11 -14.52
CA LEU A 212 -19.37 -3.96 -14.80
C LEU A 212 -19.79 -4.94 -15.89
N THR A 213 -20.76 -5.81 -15.61
CA THR A 213 -21.46 -6.55 -16.65
C THR A 213 -22.56 -5.69 -17.25
N ALA A 214 -22.42 -5.34 -18.53
CA ALA A 214 -23.52 -4.73 -19.28
C ALA A 214 -24.64 -5.77 -19.44
N ALA A 215 -25.91 -5.35 -19.37
CA ALA A 215 -27.09 -6.22 -19.54
C ALA A 215 -27.02 -7.19 -20.75
N SER A 216 -26.29 -6.82 -21.82
CA SER A 216 -26.10 -7.65 -23.02
C SER A 216 -25.18 -8.86 -22.87
N TYR A 217 -24.49 -9.02 -21.73
CA TYR A 217 -23.55 -10.11 -21.46
C TYR A 217 -23.93 -10.99 -20.25
N ALA A 218 -25.09 -10.73 -19.62
CA ALA A 218 -25.57 -11.54 -18.51
C ALA A 218 -25.84 -12.99 -18.99
N LYS A 219 -25.19 -13.98 -18.37
CA LYS A 219 -25.54 -15.39 -18.59
C LYS A 219 -26.93 -15.68 -18.02
N PRO A 220 -27.64 -16.72 -18.50
CA PRO A 220 -28.89 -17.15 -17.90
C PRO A 220 -28.74 -17.35 -16.38
N GLY A 221 -29.53 -16.61 -15.58
CA GLY A 221 -29.49 -16.65 -14.11
C GLY A 221 -28.58 -15.61 -13.45
N GLN A 222 -27.84 -14.80 -14.20
CA GLN A 222 -27.08 -13.66 -13.65
C GLN A 222 -27.90 -12.37 -13.68
N PRO A 223 -27.81 -11.50 -12.65
CA PRO A 223 -28.42 -10.19 -12.70
C PRO A 223 -27.76 -9.31 -13.77
N ALA A 224 -28.57 -8.74 -14.66
CA ALA A 224 -28.13 -7.72 -15.60
C ALA A 224 -27.77 -6.42 -14.85
N ASP A 225 -26.81 -5.64 -15.38
CA ASP A 225 -26.34 -4.37 -14.81
C ASP A 225 -25.82 -4.52 -13.37
N ALA A 226 -24.84 -5.42 -13.18
CA ALA A 226 -24.20 -5.67 -11.90
C ALA A 226 -22.69 -5.37 -11.94
N PHE A 227 -22.14 -4.98 -10.79
CA PHE A 227 -20.70 -5.12 -10.56
C PHE A 227 -20.42 -6.58 -10.21
N GLU A 228 -19.39 -7.15 -10.81
CA GLU A 228 -18.99 -8.54 -10.60
C GLU A 228 -17.49 -8.60 -10.26
N GLN A 229 -17.15 -9.54 -9.39
CA GLN A 229 -15.77 -9.92 -9.15
C GLN A 229 -15.64 -11.42 -8.86
N ASP A 230 -14.66 -12.03 -9.49
CA ASP A 230 -14.34 -13.46 -9.36
C ASP A 230 -13.35 -13.69 -8.22
N PHE A 231 -13.61 -14.72 -7.40
CA PHE A 231 -12.72 -15.21 -6.34
C PHE A 231 -12.51 -16.71 -6.49
N GLU A 232 -11.46 -17.26 -5.87
CA GLU A 232 -11.13 -18.69 -5.95
C GLU A 232 -12.28 -19.64 -5.57
N GLY A 233 -13.15 -19.23 -4.64
CA GLY A 233 -14.26 -20.04 -4.14
C GLY A 233 -15.65 -19.66 -4.67
N ALA A 234 -15.85 -18.43 -5.15
CA ALA A 234 -17.14 -17.95 -5.64
C ALA A 234 -17.02 -16.67 -6.46
N ASN A 235 -18.08 -16.33 -7.19
CA ASN A 235 -18.26 -15.02 -7.80
C ASN A 235 -19.21 -14.18 -6.92
N ILE A 236 -18.86 -12.92 -6.69
CA ILE A 236 -19.70 -11.97 -5.96
C ILE A 236 -20.30 -10.99 -6.96
N TYR A 237 -21.62 -10.82 -6.91
CA TYR A 237 -22.37 -9.91 -7.77
C TYR A 237 -23.07 -8.83 -6.94
N TRP A 238 -23.09 -7.62 -7.46
CA TRP A 238 -23.85 -6.50 -6.93
C TRP A 238 -24.69 -5.82 -8.03
N PRO A 239 -25.99 -6.15 -8.14
CA PRO A 239 -26.89 -5.51 -9.11
C PRO A 239 -27.13 -4.03 -8.79
N ARG A 240 -27.36 -3.19 -9.81
CA ARG A 240 -27.75 -1.76 -9.63
C ARG A 240 -29.08 -1.57 -8.90
N ILE A 241 -29.91 -2.62 -8.80
CA ILE A 241 -31.14 -2.68 -7.98
C ILE A 241 -31.12 -4.01 -7.21
N GLY A 242 -30.93 -3.99 -5.88
CA GLY A 242 -30.96 -5.20 -5.04
C GLY A 242 -29.89 -5.25 -3.94
N SER A 243 -29.69 -6.42 -3.33
CA SER A 243 -28.61 -6.74 -2.38
C SER A 243 -27.49 -7.57 -3.04
N ALA A 244 -26.32 -7.73 -2.40
CA ALA A 244 -25.19 -8.50 -2.94
C ALA A 244 -25.45 -9.99 -2.72
N GLU A 245 -25.18 -10.80 -3.74
CA GLU A 245 -25.50 -12.23 -3.73
C GLU A 245 -24.31 -13.06 -4.22
N PHE A 246 -24.13 -14.25 -3.64
CA PHE A 246 -23.22 -15.28 -4.13
C PHE A 246 -23.88 -16.05 -5.26
N VAL A 247 -23.17 -16.30 -6.37
CA VAL A 247 -23.60 -17.28 -7.38
C VAL A 247 -22.51 -18.33 -7.58
N ASP A 248 -22.91 -19.59 -7.47
CA ASP A 248 -22.04 -20.75 -7.69
C ASP A 248 -21.60 -20.82 -9.17
N PRO A 249 -20.29 -20.92 -9.47
CA PRO A 249 -19.78 -21.04 -10.84
C PRO A 249 -20.24 -22.31 -11.58
N ALA A 250 -20.81 -23.31 -10.88
CA ALA A 250 -21.34 -24.53 -11.47
C ALA A 250 -22.70 -24.35 -12.18
N TYR A 251 -23.40 -23.23 -12.00
CA TYR A 251 -24.56 -22.87 -12.82
C TYR A 251 -24.12 -22.21 -14.13
N LYS A 252 -23.39 -22.97 -14.96
CA LYS A 252 -23.29 -22.72 -16.40
C LYS A 252 -24.35 -23.58 -17.09
N GLY A 253 -25.60 -23.10 -17.07
CA GLY A 253 -26.67 -23.59 -17.95
C GLY A 253 -26.61 -22.90 -19.30
#